data_AF-A0A967WFI2-F1
#
_entry.id   AF-A0A967WFI2-F1
#
_cell.length_a   1.000
_cell.length_b   1.000
_cell.length_c   1.000
_cell.angle_alpha   90.00
_cell.angle_beta   90.00
_cell.angle_gamma   90.00
#
_symmetry.space_group_name_H-M   'P 1'
#
loop_
_entity.id
_entity.type
_entity.pdbx_description
1 polymer ?
#
loop_
_entity_poly.entity_id
_entity_poly.type
_entity_poly.pdbx_seq_one_letter_code
_entity_poly.pdbx_strand_id
1 'polypeptide(L)'
;DEEKVCNDFRVSELGQVAVITGSNMAGKSVFLKTVGVNLSLAYAGGPVNARRLQAVPFRIFTSMGISDSVTDGISFFYAEVKRLKSLLAELDR
;
A
#
# COMPACT_ATOMS: atom_id res chain seq x y z
N ASP A 1 -1.60 -17.40 22.52
CA ASP A 1 -0.49 -16.94 21.67
C ASP A 1 -1.00 -16.63 20.28
N GLU A 2 -1.01 -15.35 19.89
CA GLU A 2 -1.36 -14.94 18.53
C GLU A 2 -0.08 -14.96 17.68
N GLU A 3 0.09 -16.01 16.90
CA GLU A 3 1.24 -16.16 16.01
C GLU A 3 1.05 -15.34 14.73
N LYS A 4 2.12 -14.64 14.31
CA LYS A 4 2.13 -13.90 13.04
C LYS A 4 2.05 -14.88 11.86
N VAL A 5 1.00 -14.78 11.05
CA VAL A 5 0.90 -15.52 9.79
C VAL A 5 1.66 -14.80 8.66
N CYS A 6 2.65 -15.47 8.09
CA CYS A 6 3.39 -14.97 6.91
C CYS A 6 2.59 -15.24 5.63
N ASN A 7 2.57 -14.27 4.72
CA ASN A 7 1.88 -14.37 3.43
C ASN A 7 2.86 -14.12 2.29
N ASP A 8 2.73 -14.90 1.22
CA ASP A 8 3.48 -14.71 -0.01
C ASP A 8 2.71 -13.82 -0.99
N PHE A 9 3.42 -13.01 -1.78
CA PHE A 9 2.83 -12.14 -2.78
C PHE A 9 3.74 -12.00 -3.99
N ARG A 10 3.15 -12.02 -5.19
CA ARG A 10 3.86 -11.85 -6.45
C ARG A 10 3.00 -11.08 -7.44
N VAL A 11 3.66 -10.13 -8.11
CA VAL A 11 3.16 -9.47 -9.32
C VAL A 11 4.18 -9.77 -10.41
N SER A 12 3.75 -10.40 -11.49
CA SER A 12 4.65 -10.92 -12.53
C SER A 12 4.87 -9.94 -13.68
N GLU A 13 3.91 -9.06 -13.92
CA GLU A 13 3.88 -8.18 -15.09
C GLU A 13 3.48 -6.75 -14.72
N LEU A 14 4.02 -5.78 -15.45
CA LEU A 14 3.61 -4.38 -15.31
C LEU A 14 2.14 -4.23 -15.74
N GLY A 15 1.37 -3.48 -14.95
CA GLY A 15 -0.07 -3.29 -15.18
C GLY A 15 -0.97 -4.41 -14.63
N GLN A 16 -0.40 -5.47 -14.06
CA GLN A 16 -1.20 -6.49 -13.38
C GLN A 16 -1.88 -5.91 -12.13
N VAL A 17 -3.19 -6.13 -12.02
CA VAL A 17 -4.01 -5.68 -10.89
C VAL A 17 -4.33 -6.87 -9.99
N ALA A 18 -4.05 -6.75 -8.69
CA ALA A 18 -4.42 -7.73 -7.67
C ALA A 18 -5.61 -7.21 -6.86
N VAL A 19 -6.73 -7.95 -6.89
CA VAL A 19 -7.93 -7.64 -6.09
C VAL A 19 -7.91 -8.50 -4.83
N ILE A 20 -7.88 -7.86 -3.65
CA ILE A 20 -7.85 -8.54 -2.36
C ILE A 20 -9.21 -8.40 -1.68
N THR A 21 -9.93 -9.50 -1.54
CA THR A 21 -11.27 -9.57 -0.93
C THR A 21 -11.25 -10.37 0.37
N GLY A 22 -12.37 -10.36 1.10
CA GLY A 22 -12.52 -11.06 2.39
C GLY A 22 -13.26 -10.21 3.43
N SER A 23 -13.60 -10.78 4.58
CA SER A 23 -14.33 -10.09 5.65
C SER A 23 -13.53 -8.92 6.25
N ASN A 24 -14.25 -7.97 6.86
CA ASN A 24 -13.59 -6.97 7.69
C ASN A 24 -12.79 -7.68 8.80
N MET A 25 -11.63 -7.12 9.14
CA MET A 25 -10.67 -7.69 10.11
C MET A 25 -9.94 -8.97 9.65
N ALA A 26 -10.16 -9.49 8.44
CA ALA A 26 -9.39 -10.61 7.87
C ALA A 26 -7.90 -10.29 7.55
N GLY A 27 -7.38 -9.15 8.02
CA GLY A 27 -5.98 -8.78 7.80
C GLY A 27 -5.65 -8.15 6.44
N LYS A 28 -6.63 -7.88 5.56
CA LYS A 28 -6.40 -7.28 4.22
C LYS A 28 -5.56 -5.99 4.28
N SER A 29 -5.92 -5.05 5.15
CA SER A 29 -5.17 -3.79 5.31
C SER A 29 -3.80 -4.01 5.94
N VAL A 30 -3.65 -5.02 6.81
CA VAL A 30 -2.36 -5.40 7.41
C VAL A 30 -1.44 -5.97 6.33
N PHE A 31 -1.97 -6.82 5.45
CA PHE A 31 -1.23 -7.39 4.34
C PHE A 31 -0.73 -6.31 3.38
N LEU A 32 -1.60 -5.42 2.91
CA LEU A 32 -1.20 -4.33 2.00
C LEU A 32 -0.17 -3.39 2.62
N LYS A 33 -0.33 -3.05 3.91
CA LYS A 33 0.68 -2.27 4.65
C LYS A 33 2.01 -3.02 4.77
N THR A 34 1.98 -4.33 5.02
CA THR A 34 3.19 -5.17 5.11
C THR A 34 3.97 -5.18 3.79
N VAL A 35 3.28 -5.28 2.65
CA VAL A 35 3.92 -5.17 1.33
C VAL A 35 4.57 -3.79 1.16
N GLY A 36 3.83 -2.71 1.44
CA GLY A 36 4.34 -1.34 1.31
C GLY A 36 5.54 -1.06 2.23
N VAL A 37 5.49 -1.47 3.49
CA VAL A 37 6.57 -1.27 4.46
C VAL A 37 7.83 -2.04 4.05
N ASN A 38 7.71 -3.29 3.60
CA ASN A 38 8.88 -4.05 3.14
C ASN A 38 9.52 -3.42 1.90
N LEU A 39 8.73 -2.89 0.96
CA LEU A 39 9.26 -2.15 -0.18
C LEU A 39 9.95 -0.86 0.26
N SER A 40 9.36 -0.09 1.17
CA SER A 40 9.98 1.14 1.71
C SER A 40 11.29 0.86 2.43
N LEU A 41 11.36 -0.21 3.24
CA LEU A 41 12.60 -0.64 3.90
C LEU A 41 13.66 -1.06 2.87
N ALA A 42 13.30 -1.84 1.86
CA ALA A 42 14.21 -2.25 0.80
C ALA A 42 14.77 -1.04 0.04
N TYR A 43 13.93 -0.05 -0.29
CA TYR A 43 14.36 1.16 -0.99
C TYR A 43 15.22 2.09 -0.13
N ALA A 44 15.07 2.03 1.19
CA ALA A 44 15.96 2.71 2.13
C ALA A 44 17.29 1.96 2.35
N GLY A 45 17.49 0.79 1.72
CA GLY A 45 18.67 -0.06 1.91
C GLY A 45 18.66 -0.87 3.22
N GLY A 46 17.51 -0.94 3.90
CA GLY A 46 17.35 -1.64 5.17
C GLY A 46 16.95 -3.11 5.02
N PRO A 47 16.98 -3.88 6.12
CA PRO A 47 16.49 -5.25 6.14
C PRO A 47 14.97 -5.28 5.98
N VAL A 48 14.47 -6.33 5.31
CA VAL A 48 13.04 -6.58 5.13
C VAL A 48 12.55 -7.69 6.06
N ASN A 49 11.28 -7.64 6.46
CA ASN A 49 10.60 -8.69 7.22
C ASN A 49 9.97 -9.71 6.27
N ALA A 50 10.82 -10.38 5.48
CA ALA A 50 10.45 -11.44 4.56
C ALA A 50 11.60 -12.43 4.39
N ARG A 51 11.31 -13.68 4.02
CA ARG A 51 12.36 -14.67 3.70
C ARG A 51 13.14 -14.27 2.44
N ARG A 52 12.46 -13.65 1.47
CA ARG A 52 13.04 -13.12 0.23
C ARG A 52 12.14 -12.00 -0.29
N LEU A 53 12.74 -10.93 -0.81
CA LEU A 53 12.04 -9.87 -1.53
C LEU A 53 12.81 -9.58 -2.82
N GLN A 54 12.08 -9.55 -3.94
CA GLN A 54 12.62 -9.15 -5.24
C GLN A 54 11.68 -8.12 -5.84
N ALA A 55 12.20 -6.92 -6.09
CA ALA A 55 11.46 -5.82 -6.68
C ALA A 55 12.41 -4.97 -7.53
N VAL A 56 11.87 -4.36 -8.59
CA VAL A 56 12.55 -3.26 -9.29
C VAL A 56 12.17 -1.95 -8.60
N PRO A 57 13.03 -0.91 -8.61
CA PRO A 57 12.67 0.39 -8.04
C PRO A 57 11.46 1.01 -8.74
N PHE A 58 10.45 1.43 -7.97
CA PHE A 58 9.30 2.19 -8.46
C PHE A 58 8.73 3.10 -7.37
N ARG A 59 7.99 4.13 -7.76
CA ARG A 59 7.29 5.02 -6.83
C ARG A 59 6.14 4.26 -6.15
N ILE A 60 6.12 4.24 -4.82
CA ILE A 60 5.04 3.62 -4.03
C ILE A 60 3.96 4.67 -3.80
N PHE A 61 2.72 4.35 -4.16
CA PHE A 61 1.56 5.16 -3.82
C PHE A 61 0.53 4.34 -3.03
N THR A 62 -0.21 5.00 -2.14
CA THR A 62 -1.29 4.40 -1.36
C THR A 62 -2.38 5.43 -1.08
N SER A 63 -3.64 5.01 -1.03
CA SER A 63 -4.75 5.81 -0.47
C SER A 63 -5.22 5.28 0.91
N MET A 64 -4.54 4.27 1.47
CA MET A 64 -4.88 3.73 2.79
C MET A 64 -4.46 4.69 3.92
N GLY A 65 -5.36 4.91 4.88
CA GLY A 65 -5.06 5.67 6.10
C GLY A 65 -5.11 7.19 5.90
N ILE A 66 -6.20 7.69 5.33
CA ILE A 66 -6.51 9.11 5.38
C ILE A 66 -6.73 9.47 6.85
N SER A 67 -5.79 10.20 7.44
CA SER A 67 -6.04 10.87 8.71
C SER A 67 -6.95 12.07 8.42
N ASP A 68 -8.11 12.10 9.06
CA ASP A 68 -8.98 13.26 9.02
C ASP A 68 -8.21 14.50 9.47
N SER A 69 -8.12 15.49 8.59
CA SER A 69 -8.12 16.87 9.06
C SER A 69 -9.57 17.32 9.07
N VAL A 70 -10.25 17.10 10.20
CA VAL A 70 -11.48 17.86 10.53
C VAL A 70 -11.18 19.37 10.47
N THR A 71 -9.91 19.75 10.61
CA THR A 71 -9.36 21.10 10.56
C THR A 71 -9.50 21.80 9.21
N ASP A 72 -9.58 21.09 8.07
CA ASP A 72 -9.64 21.71 6.73
C ASP A 72 -11.07 21.89 6.18
N GLY A 73 -12.11 21.40 6.88
CA GLY A 73 -13.51 21.50 6.41
C GLY A 73 -13.83 20.68 5.15
N ILE A 74 -12.96 19.73 4.79
CA ILE A 74 -13.06 18.91 3.59
C ILE A 74 -13.65 17.54 3.96
N SER A 75 -14.60 17.04 3.16
CA SER A 75 -15.16 15.70 3.37
C SER A 75 -14.14 14.60 3.05
N PHE A 76 -14.23 13.47 3.77
CA PHE A 76 -13.42 12.28 3.50
C PHE A 76 -13.48 11.85 2.02
N PHE A 77 -14.66 11.93 1.42
CA PHE A 77 -14.85 11.61 0.00
C PHE A 77 -14.02 12.53 -0.93
N TYR A 78 -14.07 13.84 -0.69
CA TYR A 78 -13.30 14.78 -1.51
C TYR A 78 -11.79 14.60 -1.30
N ALA A 79 -11.35 14.30 -0.07
CA ALA A 79 -9.96 13.98 0.20
C ALA A 79 -9.48 12.76 -0.62
N GLU A 80 -10.30 11.70 -0.71
CA GLU A 80 -9.97 10.51 -1.50
C GLU A 80 -9.93 10.80 -3.01
N VAL A 81 -10.91 11.55 -3.53
CA VAL A 81 -10.93 11.98 -4.95
C VAL A 81 -9.70 12.84 -5.28
N LYS A 82 -9.35 13.78 -4.40
CA LYS A 82 -8.16 14.63 -4.57
C LYS A 82 -6.89 13.79 -4.62
N ARG A 83 -6.80 12.73 -3.81
CA ARG A 83 -5.65 11.82 -3.79
C ARG A 83 -5.54 10.97 -5.06
N LEU A 84 -6.67 10.46 -5.57
CA LEU A 84 -6.70 9.79 -6.88
C LEU A 84 -6.25 10.72 -8.01
N LYS A 85 -6.68 11.99 -7.99
CA LYS A 85 -6.21 13.00 -8.95
C LYS A 85 -4.69 13.22 -8.85
N SER A 86 -4.14 13.30 -7.64
CA SER A 86 -2.70 13.43 -7.44
C SER A 86 -1.91 12.22 -7.95
N LEU A 87 -2.46 11.00 -7.80
CA LEU A 87 -1.85 9.80 -8.38
C LEU A 87 -1.80 9.88 -9.91
N LEU A 88 -2.90 10.27 -10.55
CA LEU A 88 -2.93 10.40 -12.02
C LEU A 88 -1.91 11.43 -12.50
N ALA A 89 -1.84 12.58 -11.84
CA ALA A 89 -0.85 13.62 -12.17
C ALA A 89 0.61 13.16 -11.98
N GLU A 90 0.88 12.25 -11.03
CA GLU A 90 2.22 11.71 -10.82
C GLU A 90 2.60 10.63 -11.85
N LEU A 91 1.60 9.95 -12.44
CA LEU A 91 1.82 9.00 -13.53
C LEU A 91 2.12 9.70 -14.86
N ASP A 92 1.61 10.91 -15.06
CA ASP A 92 1.86 11.73 -16.25
C ASP A 92 3.27 12.40 -16.25
N ARG A 93 4.04 12.24 -15.16
CA ARG A 93 5.43 12.72 -15.01
C ARG A 93 6.44 11.63 -15.27
#